data_AF-A0A1M8AB11-F1
#
_entry.id   AF-A0A1M8AB11-F1
#
_cell.length_a   1.000
_cell.length_b   1.000
_cell.length_c   1.000
_cell.angle_alpha   90.00
_cell.angle_beta   90.00
_cell.angle_gamma   90.00
#
_symmetry.space_group_name_H-M   'P 1'
#
loop_
_entity.id
_entity.type
_entity.pdbx_description
1 polymer ?
#
loop_
_entity_poly.entity_id
_entity_poly.type
_entity_poly.pdbx_seq_one_letter_code
_entity_poly.pdbx_strand_id
1 'polypeptide(L)'
;MATVPAVEDDLEFHAGIHAIVTQLQAQGADEAQITETVRRATEYFQQRKASEQETPSSAPSSDMMPESTTKKPETEQKEPYPASFAAIVELLTTGRKDEIPGIREIPLKIHDQAPSESKMTRPRKPWE
;
A
#
# COMPACT_ATOMS: atom_id res chain seq x y z
N MET A 1 9.22 -5.43 36.35
CA MET A 1 8.38 -4.20 36.36
C MET A 1 8.91 -3.30 35.26
N ALA A 2 8.30 -3.35 34.07
CA ALA A 2 8.66 -2.47 32.96
C ALA A 2 7.62 -1.34 32.90
N THR A 3 8.07 -0.14 33.25
CA THR A 3 7.34 1.12 33.01
C THR A 3 7.27 1.32 31.50
N VAL A 4 6.06 1.42 30.95
CA VAL A 4 5.80 1.79 29.55
C VAL A 4 5.68 3.32 29.50
N PRO A 5 6.62 4.06 28.89
CA PRO A 5 6.54 5.50 28.87
C PRO A 5 5.74 6.02 27.66
N ALA A 6 4.85 6.98 27.95
CA ALA A 6 4.59 8.17 27.13
C ALA A 6 3.86 8.00 25.78
N VAL A 7 2.81 7.20 25.71
CA VAL A 7 1.81 7.35 24.61
C VAL A 7 0.72 8.38 24.96
N GLU A 8 0.65 8.78 26.24
CA GLU A 8 -0.41 9.64 26.78
C GLU A 8 -0.16 11.15 26.60
N ASP A 9 1.02 11.58 26.13
CA ASP A 9 1.36 13.03 26.07
C ASP A 9 1.23 13.64 24.66
N ASP A 10 1.05 12.83 23.62
CA ASP A 10 1.03 13.33 22.24
C ASP A 10 -0.33 13.93 21.87
N LEU A 11 -0.45 15.26 21.96
CA LEU A 11 -1.71 15.99 21.73
C LEU A 11 -2.29 15.76 20.33
N GLU A 12 -1.45 15.58 19.32
CA GLU A 12 -1.86 15.36 17.93
C GLU A 12 -2.51 13.97 17.77
N PHE A 13 -1.92 12.95 18.39
CA PHE A 13 -2.50 11.62 18.43
C PHE A 13 -3.88 11.61 19.10
N HIS A 14 -4.01 12.21 20.29
CA HIS A 14 -5.29 12.26 21.01
C HIS A 14 -6.36 13.03 20.24
N ALA A 15 -6.01 14.15 19.59
CA ALA A 15 -6.92 14.89 18.73
C ALA A 15 -7.40 14.05 17.54
N GLY A 16 -6.51 13.28 16.93
CA GLY A 16 -6.83 12.34 15.85
C GLY A 16 -7.80 11.24 16.31
N ILE A 17 -7.51 10.60 17.44
CA ILE A 17 -8.39 9.55 17.99
C ILE A 17 -9.75 10.13 18.38
N HIS A 18 -9.78 11.31 18.98
CA HIS A 18 -11.02 11.98 19.35
C HIS A 18 -11.90 12.30 18.12
N ALA A 19 -11.30 12.73 17.01
CA ALA A 19 -12.03 12.97 15.76
C ALA A 19 -12.65 11.67 15.21
N ILE A 20 -11.90 10.57 15.24
CA ILE A 20 -12.37 9.24 14.82
C ILE A 20 -13.51 8.77 15.73
N VAL A 21 -13.35 8.89 17.05
CA VAL A 21 -14.39 8.52 18.03
C VAL A 21 -15.65 9.36 17.86
N THR A 22 -15.51 10.67 17.62
CA THR A 22 -16.64 11.57 17.35
C THR A 22 -17.41 11.13 16.11
N GLN A 23 -16.69 10.73 15.05
CA GLN A 23 -17.30 10.21 13.82
C GLN A 23 -18.03 8.88 14.09
N LEU A 24 -17.43 7.96 14.85
CA LEU A 24 -18.03 6.68 15.21
C LEU A 24 -19.30 6.87 16.06
N GLN A 25 -19.28 7.81 17.00
CA GLN A 25 -20.45 8.18 17.79
C GLN A 25 -21.57 8.75 16.90
N ALA A 26 -21.24 9.59 15.92
CA ALA A 26 -22.20 10.11 14.95
C ALA A 26 -22.83 9.00 14.09
N GLN A 27 -22.12 7.89 13.88
CA GLN A 27 -22.62 6.71 13.18
C GLN A 27 -23.41 5.75 14.08
N GLY A 28 -23.63 6.09 15.35
CA GLY A 28 -24.35 5.25 16.31
C GLY A 28 -23.57 4.00 16.75
N ALA A 29 -22.23 4.06 16.73
CA ALA A 29 -21.39 2.95 17.16
C ALA A 29 -21.54 2.70 18.68
N ASP A 30 -21.49 1.42 19.05
CA ASP A 30 -21.55 0.97 20.44
C ASP A 30 -20.28 1.36 21.23
N GLU A 31 -20.41 1.54 22.54
CA GLU A 31 -19.30 1.93 23.43
C GLU A 31 -18.14 0.92 23.40
N ALA A 32 -18.44 -0.36 23.15
CA ALA A 32 -17.43 -1.40 22.95
C ALA A 32 -16.59 -1.14 21.69
N GLN A 33 -17.18 -0.63 20.61
CA GLN A 33 -16.47 -0.29 19.36
C GLN A 33 -15.56 0.92 19.55
N ILE A 34 -16.02 1.90 20.34
CA ILE A 34 -15.23 3.09 20.67
C ILE A 34 -13.97 2.68 21.45
N THR A 35 -14.13 1.84 22.47
CA THR A 35 -13.02 1.35 23.30
C THR A 35 -12.04 0.52 22.49
N GLU A 36 -12.54 -0.36 21.62
CA GLU A 36 -11.70 -1.15 20.72
C GLU A 36 -10.96 -0.27 19.71
N THR A 37 -11.60 0.77 19.19
CA THR A 37 -10.97 1.73 18.26
C THR A 37 -9.83 2.48 18.92
N VAL A 38 -10.04 2.98 20.14
CA VAL A 38 -8.99 3.65 20.93
C VAL A 38 -7.83 2.68 21.20
N ARG A 39 -8.13 1.47 21.66
CA ARG A 39 -7.14 0.43 21.94
C ARG A 39 -6.29 0.10 20.71
N ARG A 40 -6.94 -0.20 19.60
CA ARG A 40 -6.28 -0.55 18.33
C ARG A 40 -5.39 0.57 17.82
N ALA A 41 -5.84 1.82 17.95
CA ALA A 41 -5.06 2.95 17.49
C ALA A 41 -3.82 3.19 18.35
N THR A 42 -3.93 3.01 19.67
CA THR A 42 -2.78 3.07 20.60
C THR A 42 -1.77 1.96 20.31
N GLU A 43 -2.22 0.74 20.02
CA GLU A 43 -1.35 -0.38 19.64
C GLU A 43 -0.62 -0.11 18.32
N TYR A 44 -1.34 0.41 17.31
CA TYR A 44 -0.75 0.78 16.02
C TYR A 44 0.33 1.87 16.17
N PHE A 45 0.04 2.92 16.94
CA PHE A 45 0.99 4.00 17.18
C PHE A 45 2.26 3.49 17.87
N GLN A 46 2.11 2.62 18.88
CA GLN A 46 3.26 1.98 19.54
C GLN A 46 4.06 1.09 18.59
N GLN A 47 3.39 0.31 17.74
CA GLN A 47 4.07 -0.56 16.78
C GLN A 47 4.83 0.24 15.72
N ARG A 48 4.26 1.36 15.26
CA ARG A 48 4.91 2.29 14.34
C ARG A 48 6.13 2.95 15.00
N LYS A 49 5.99 3.45 16.22
CA LYS A 49 7.08 4.04 17.01
C LYS A 49 8.24 3.06 17.24
N ALA A 50 7.94 1.80 17.53
CA ALA A 50 8.94 0.75 17.67
C ALA A 50 9.63 0.40 16.34
N SER A 51 8.92 0.55 15.21
CA SER A 51 9.45 0.27 13.86
C SER A 51 10.26 1.44 13.28
N GLU A 52 9.96 2.69 13.67
CA GLU A 52 10.69 3.91 13.26
C GLU A 52 12.01 4.12 14.03
N GLN A 53 12.35 3.27 15.01
CA GLN A 53 13.56 3.44 15.83
C GLN A 53 14.83 2.80 15.23
N GLU A 54 14.75 2.18 14.04
CA GLU A 54 15.87 1.52 13.36
C GLU A 54 16.33 2.24 12.06
N THR A 55 16.39 3.58 12.02
CA THR A 55 17.25 4.31 11.05
C THR A 55 17.62 5.72 11.54
N PRO A 56 18.92 6.07 11.71
CA PRO A 56 19.32 7.47 11.85
C PRO A 56 19.68 8.07 10.48
N SER A 57 19.10 9.24 10.19
CA SER A 57 19.61 10.32 9.33
C SER A 57 19.87 10.05 7.84
N SER A 58 19.00 10.58 6.98
CA SER A 58 19.47 11.39 5.85
C SER A 58 18.31 12.24 5.29
N ALA A 59 18.35 13.55 5.52
CA ALA A 59 17.67 14.47 4.63
C ALA A 59 18.44 14.54 3.30
N PRO A 60 17.76 14.81 2.18
CA PRO A 60 18.27 15.88 1.33
C PRO A 60 17.20 16.92 1.01
N SER A 61 17.65 18.16 1.17
CA SER A 61 17.20 19.42 0.60
C SER A 61 15.99 19.40 -0.34
N SER A 62 15.01 20.22 0.02
CA SER A 62 14.22 20.99 -0.94
C SER A 62 15.15 21.83 -1.80
N ASP A 63 15.38 21.41 -3.03
CA ASP A 63 15.65 22.32 -4.14
C ASP A 63 14.60 22.02 -5.22
N MET A 64 13.52 22.79 -5.18
CA MET A 64 12.48 22.75 -6.20
C MET A 64 12.91 23.64 -7.37
N MET A 65 13.41 23.02 -8.43
CA MET A 65 13.23 23.54 -9.79
C MET A 65 12.28 22.61 -10.55
N PRO A 66 11.16 23.09 -11.09
CA PRO A 66 10.32 22.33 -11.98
C PRO A 66 10.80 22.56 -13.42
N GLU A 67 11.73 21.72 -13.91
CA GLU A 67 11.97 21.67 -15.36
C GLU A 67 11.11 20.57 -15.98
N SER A 68 10.01 21.01 -16.59
CA SER A 68 9.18 20.22 -17.48
C SER A 68 9.97 19.93 -18.77
N THR A 69 10.28 18.66 -19.04
CA THR A 69 10.43 18.16 -20.41
C THR A 69 9.67 16.85 -20.55
N THR A 70 8.43 17.00 -20.99
CA THR A 70 7.79 16.23 -22.06
C THR A 70 8.10 14.72 -22.09
N LYS A 71 7.22 13.94 -21.46
CA LYS A 71 6.65 12.78 -22.14
C LYS A 71 5.14 12.96 -22.19
N LYS A 72 4.65 13.14 -23.42
CA LYS A 72 3.25 13.41 -23.74
C LYS A 72 2.31 12.33 -23.15
N PRO A 73 1.05 12.71 -22.91
CA PRO A 73 0.07 11.98 -22.13
C PRO A 73 -0.64 10.95 -22.99
N GLU A 74 -0.94 9.80 -22.39
CA GLU A 74 -2.13 9.04 -22.78
C GLU A 74 -3.09 9.14 -21.59
N THR A 75 -4.01 10.08 -21.75
CA THR A 75 -5.18 10.26 -20.91
C THR A 75 -6.05 9.01 -21.03
N GLU A 76 -5.89 8.08 -20.12
CA GLU A 76 -6.98 7.16 -19.77
C GLU A 76 -7.16 7.25 -18.26
N GLN A 77 -8.39 7.57 -17.87
CA GLN A 77 -8.82 7.77 -16.50
C GLN A 77 -8.59 6.46 -15.74
N LYS A 78 -7.40 6.29 -15.18
CA LYS A 78 -7.05 5.05 -14.49
C LYS A 78 -7.70 5.09 -13.12
N GLU A 79 -8.84 4.42 -13.02
CA GLU A 79 -9.52 4.20 -11.76
C GLU A 79 -8.51 3.73 -10.70
N PRO A 80 -8.63 4.22 -9.45
CA PRO A 80 -7.68 3.90 -8.42
C PRO A 80 -7.64 2.39 -8.22
N TYR A 81 -6.42 1.83 -8.17
CA TYR A 81 -6.22 0.44 -7.79
C TYR A 81 -6.99 0.18 -6.49
N PRO A 82 -7.77 -0.90 -6.39
CA PRO A 82 -8.58 -1.15 -5.21
C PRO A 82 -7.72 -1.15 -3.94
N ALA A 83 -8.25 -0.54 -2.89
CA ALA A 83 -7.50 -0.21 -1.68
C ALA A 83 -6.98 -1.43 -0.90
N SER A 84 -7.50 -2.64 -1.16
CA SER A 84 -7.07 -3.87 -0.49
C SER A 84 -7.28 -5.12 -1.33
N PHE A 85 -6.61 -6.20 -0.95
CA PHE A 85 -6.79 -7.52 -1.57
C PHE A 85 -8.23 -8.04 -1.46
N ALA A 86 -8.92 -7.76 -0.35
CA ALA A 86 -10.32 -8.15 -0.17
C ALA A 86 -11.22 -7.53 -1.25
N ALA A 87 -11.00 -6.25 -1.58
CA ALA A 87 -11.72 -5.56 -2.66
C ALA A 87 -11.40 -6.17 -4.04
N ILE A 88 -10.17 -6.59 -4.28
CA ILE A 88 -9.80 -7.32 -5.51
C ILE A 88 -10.55 -8.65 -5.61
N VAL A 89 -10.62 -9.43 -4.52
CA VAL A 89 -11.35 -10.70 -4.48
C VAL A 89 -12.84 -10.48 -4.74
N GLU A 90 -13.42 -9.42 -4.20
CA GLU A 90 -14.81 -9.05 -4.47
C GLU A 90 -15.03 -8.70 -5.95
N LEU A 91 -14.16 -7.89 -6.57
CA LEU A 91 -14.24 -7.57 -7.99
C LEU A 91 -14.10 -8.81 -8.89
N LEU A 92 -13.21 -9.74 -8.53
CA LEU A 92 -13.05 -11.00 -9.23
C LEU A 92 -14.27 -11.92 -9.10
N THR A 93 -14.84 -12.04 -7.90
CA THR A 93 -16.00 -12.92 -7.64
C THR A 93 -17.30 -12.36 -8.21
N THR A 94 -17.44 -11.04 -8.24
CA THR A 94 -18.58 -10.33 -8.86
C THR A 94 -18.47 -10.22 -10.38
N GLY A 95 -17.36 -10.69 -10.97
CA GLY A 95 -17.13 -10.69 -12.41
C GLY A 95 -16.75 -9.32 -12.99
N ARG A 96 -16.49 -8.31 -12.15
CA ARG A 96 -16.00 -6.97 -12.53
C ARG A 96 -14.48 -6.96 -12.64
N LYS A 97 -13.97 -7.92 -13.41
CA LYS A 97 -12.54 -8.13 -13.61
C LYS A 97 -11.92 -6.98 -14.42
N ASP A 98 -12.68 -6.37 -15.32
CA ASP A 98 -12.25 -5.25 -16.17
C ASP A 98 -11.91 -3.96 -15.39
N GLU A 99 -12.36 -3.84 -14.15
CA GLU A 99 -12.07 -2.71 -13.24
C GLU A 99 -10.67 -2.82 -12.62
N ILE A 100 -10.05 -4.01 -12.66
CA ILE A 100 -8.73 -4.24 -12.07
C ILE A 100 -7.67 -3.91 -13.13
N PRO A 101 -6.87 -2.85 -12.94
CA PRO A 101 -5.93 -2.44 -13.97
C PRO A 101 -4.82 -3.49 -14.12
N GLY A 102 -4.56 -3.89 -15.38
CA GLY A 102 -3.46 -4.78 -15.74
C GLY A 102 -3.77 -6.28 -15.66
N ILE A 103 -5.00 -6.68 -15.34
CA ILE A 103 -5.39 -8.08 -15.51
C ILE A 103 -5.58 -8.38 -17.01
N ARG A 104 -5.21 -9.59 -17.41
CA ARG A 104 -5.44 -10.11 -18.77
C ARG A 104 -6.13 -11.44 -18.65
N GLU A 105 -7.11 -11.70 -19.49
CA GLU A 105 -7.73 -13.02 -19.58
C GLU A 105 -6.68 -14.01 -20.08
N ILE A 106 -6.39 -15.03 -19.28
CA ILE A 106 -5.49 -16.12 -19.68
C ILE A 106 -6.37 -17.20 -20.30
N PRO A 107 -6.30 -17.45 -21.61
CA PRO A 107 -7.09 -18.51 -22.23
C PRO A 107 -6.70 -19.87 -21.66
N LEU A 108 -7.68 -20.76 -21.51
CA LEU A 108 -7.44 -22.19 -21.16
C LEU A 108 -6.83 -22.99 -22.33
N LYS A 109 -6.23 -22.31 -23.30
CA LYS A 109 -5.62 -22.88 -24.50
C LYS A 109 -4.11 -22.75 -24.37
N ILE A 110 -3.42 -23.89 -24.46
CA ILE A 110 -1.96 -23.92 -24.57
C ILE A 110 -1.58 -23.23 -25.89
N HIS A 111 -0.55 -22.38 -25.84
CA HIS A 111 -0.01 -21.70 -27.00
C HIS A 111 0.40 -22.71 -28.09
N ASP A 112 -0.03 -22.47 -29.33
CA ASP A 112 0.11 -23.44 -30.42
C ASP A 112 1.49 -23.39 -31.10
N GLN A 113 2.21 -22.27 -30.97
CA GLN A 113 3.54 -22.15 -31.55
C GLN A 113 4.58 -22.92 -30.74
N ALA A 114 5.64 -23.36 -31.43
CA ALA A 114 6.83 -23.91 -30.81
C ALA A 114 7.41 -22.94 -29.76
N PRO A 115 7.97 -23.45 -28.65
CA PRO A 115 8.60 -22.62 -27.64
C PRO A 115 9.73 -21.77 -28.25
N SER A 116 9.91 -20.55 -27.73
CA SER A 116 11.00 -19.69 -28.20
C SER A 116 12.35 -20.35 -27.93
N GLU A 117 13.17 -20.49 -28.98
CA GLU A 117 14.53 -20.97 -28.83
C GLU A 117 15.45 -19.88 -28.26
N SER A 118 16.50 -20.31 -27.55
CA SER A 118 17.49 -19.41 -26.97
C SER A 118 18.33 -18.75 -28.05
N LYS A 119 18.26 -17.43 -28.18
CA LYS A 119 19.07 -16.63 -29.13
C LYS A 119 20.47 -16.30 -28.61
N MET A 120 20.77 -16.67 -27.36
CA MET A 120 22.04 -16.33 -26.72
C MET A 120 23.17 -17.25 -27.21
N THR A 121 24.24 -16.66 -27.74
CA THR A 121 25.45 -17.41 -28.08
C THR A 121 26.08 -17.98 -26.81
N ARG A 122 26.40 -19.28 -26.81
CA ARG A 122 27.13 -19.88 -25.68
C ARG A 122 28.50 -19.22 -25.56
N PRO A 123 28.90 -18.73 -24.38
CA PRO A 123 30.23 -18.18 -24.19
C PRO A 123 31.27 -19.26 -24.49
N ARG A 124 32.33 -18.89 -25.20
CA ARG A 124 33.43 -19.83 -25.49
C ARG A 124 34.18 -20.15 -24.21
N LYS A 125 34.69 -21.38 -24.14
CA LYS A 125 35.52 -21.79 -23.03
C LYS A 125 36.87 -21.06 -23.12
N PRO A 126 37.52 -20.72 -21.99
CA PRO A 126 38.75 -19.94 -22.00
C PRO A 126 39.99 -20.70 -22.52
N TRP A 127 39.87 -22.00 -22.81
CA TRP A 127 40.93 -22.85 -23.37
C TRP A 127 40.67 -23.25 -24.83
N GLU A 128 39.72 -22.58 -25.48
CA GLU A 128 39.37 -22.80 -26.89
C GLU A 128 40.20 -21.94 -27.85
#